data_AF-A0A3D2R4M5-F1
#
_entry.id   AF-A0A3D2R4M5-F1
#
_cell.length_a   1.000
_cell.length_b   1.000
_cell.length_c   1.000
_cell.angle_alpha   90.00
_cell.angle_beta   90.00
_cell.angle_gamma   90.00
#
_symmetry.space_group_name_H-M   'P 1'
#
loop_
_entity.id
_entity.type
_entity.pdbx_description
1 polymer ?
#
loop_
_entity_poly.entity_id
_entity_poly.type
_entity_poly.pdbx_seq_one_letter_code
_entity_poly.pdbx_strand_id
1 'polypeptide(L)'
;MKKPHILLVYIGGTIGMIRDFSSGALRAFDFDKLLKQIPELNLLDCTMETISLSEPQDSSNLSPTHWGLMAEIIESHYAQADGFVVLHGSDTMAYSASALSFMLQGLNKPVILTGSQLPIGDLRTDAKEN
;
A
#
# COMPACT_ATOMS: atom_id res chain seq x y z
N MET A 1 0.83 -21.65 16.41
CA MET A 1 1.65 -21.38 15.20
C MET A 1 2.05 -19.92 15.22
N LYS A 2 3.18 -19.53 14.62
CA LYS A 2 3.57 -18.11 14.49
C LYS A 2 2.54 -17.43 13.56
N LYS A 3 1.94 -16.32 13.99
CA LYS A 3 1.09 -15.51 13.11
C LYS A 3 1.98 -14.86 12.03
N PRO A 4 1.64 -14.94 10.74
CA PRO A 4 2.37 -14.24 9.69
C PRO A 4 2.40 -12.74 9.97
N HIS A 5 3.54 -12.12 9.76
CA HIS A 5 3.71 -10.68 9.85
C HIS A 5 3.69 -10.05 8.46
N ILE A 6 2.77 -9.13 8.20
CA ILE A 6 2.61 -8.48 6.89
C ILE A 6 2.99 -7.00 7.01
N LEU A 7 3.87 -6.54 6.13
CA LEU A 7 4.18 -5.12 6.00
C LEU A 7 3.33 -4.49 4.90
N LEU A 8 2.56 -3.47 5.26
CA LEU A 8 1.82 -2.63 4.34
C LEU A 8 2.64 -1.37 4.02
N VAL A 9 3.01 -1.20 2.76
CA VAL A 9 3.78 -0.06 2.27
C VAL A 9 2.85 0.86 1.48
N TYR A 10 2.53 2.03 2.03
CA TYR A 10 1.69 3.02 1.38
C TYR A 10 2.50 4.04 0.59
N ILE A 11 2.40 3.93 -0.74
CA ILE A 11 3.07 4.82 -1.69
C ILE A 11 2.17 5.99 -2.08
N GLY A 12 0.87 5.76 -2.12
CA GLY A 12 -0.12 6.75 -2.50
C GLY A 12 -1.28 6.13 -3.27
N GLY A 13 -1.96 6.94 -4.07
CA GLY A 13 -3.16 6.54 -4.80
C GLY A 13 -4.45 6.66 -3.99
N THR A 14 -5.56 6.51 -4.69
CA THR A 14 -6.93 6.75 -4.19
C THR A 14 -7.28 5.90 -2.97
N ILE A 15 -6.68 4.71 -2.83
CA ILE A 15 -6.94 3.78 -1.72
C ILE A 15 -6.68 4.37 -0.34
N GLY A 16 -5.70 5.25 -0.22
CA GLY A 16 -5.39 5.95 1.03
C GLY A 16 -5.99 7.36 1.11
N MET A 17 -7.02 7.67 0.33
CA MET A 17 -7.66 8.99 0.31
C MET A 17 -9.03 8.96 1.00
N ILE A 18 -9.41 10.09 1.58
CA ILE A 18 -10.76 10.35 2.09
C ILE A 18 -11.31 11.60 1.42
N ARG A 19 -12.60 11.57 1.09
CA ARG A 19 -13.33 12.72 0.58
C ARG A 19 -13.66 13.69 1.69
N ASP A 20 -13.24 14.94 1.53
CA ASP A 20 -13.72 16.05 2.33
C ASP A 20 -15.10 16.48 1.80
N PHE A 21 -16.17 16.20 2.55
CA PHE A 21 -17.53 16.52 2.13
C PHE A 21 -17.82 18.03 2.05
N SER A 22 -17.00 18.88 2.68
CA SER A 22 -17.17 20.33 2.61
C SER A 22 -16.62 20.93 1.31
N SER A 23 -15.49 20.39 0.82
CA SER A 23 -14.80 20.89 -0.37
C SER A 23 -14.95 20.00 -1.60
N GLY A 24 -15.40 18.75 -1.44
CA GLY A 24 -15.44 17.73 -2.47
C GLY A 24 -14.06 17.13 -2.83
N ALA A 25 -12.98 17.70 -2.29
CA ALA A 25 -11.61 17.30 -2.59
C ALA A 25 -11.24 15.98 -1.90
N LEU A 26 -10.30 15.24 -2.52
CA LEU A 26 -9.68 14.08 -1.90
C LEU A 26 -8.44 14.52 -1.13
N ARG A 27 -8.28 14.00 0.09
CA ARG A 27 -7.09 14.23 0.92
C ARG A 27 -6.46 12.91 1.30
N ALA A 28 -5.13 12.89 1.31
CA ALA A 28 -4.38 11.79 1.87
C ALA A 28 -4.79 11.61 3.34
N PHE A 29 -5.12 10.37 3.68
CA PHE A 29 -5.46 9.99 5.03
C PHE A 29 -4.21 9.54 5.78
N ASP A 30 -4.25 9.76 7.09
CA ASP A 30 -3.25 9.24 8.01
C ASP A 30 -3.33 7.71 8.04
N PHE A 31 -2.40 7.08 7.33
CA PHE A 31 -2.42 5.65 7.05
C PHE A 31 -2.30 4.79 8.32
N ASP A 32 -1.76 5.33 9.42
CA ASP A 32 -1.75 4.67 10.73
C ASP A 32 -3.17 4.41 11.26
N LYS A 33 -4.17 5.11 10.71
CA LYS A 33 -5.57 4.91 11.03
C LYS A 33 -6.27 3.93 10.05
N LEU A 34 -5.57 3.33 9.08
CA LEU A 34 -6.16 2.38 8.12
C LEU A 34 -6.91 1.26 8.83
N LEU A 35 -6.29 0.65 9.84
CA LEU A 35 -6.89 -0.42 10.66
C LEU A 35 -8.18 0.03 11.38
N LYS A 36 -8.40 1.34 11.58
CA LYS A 36 -9.64 1.88 12.14
C LYS A 36 -10.75 2.01 11.09
N GLN A 37 -10.39 2.23 9.82
CA GLN A 37 -11.34 2.36 8.70
C GLN A 37 -11.74 1.02 8.10
N ILE A 38 -10.83 0.03 8.18
CA ILE A 38 -11.07 -1.36 7.79
C ILE A 38 -10.86 -2.27 9.02
N PRO A 39 -11.77 -2.21 10.01
CA PRO A 39 -11.70 -3.11 11.17
C PRO A 39 -11.74 -4.58 10.78
N GLU A 40 -12.25 -4.92 9.59
CA GLU A 40 -12.29 -6.26 9.01
C GLU A 40 -10.88 -6.88 8.86
N LEU A 41 -9.84 -6.06 8.72
CA LEU A 41 -8.45 -6.55 8.69
C LEU A 41 -8.04 -7.21 10.01
N ASN A 42 -8.67 -6.86 11.15
CA ASN A 42 -8.41 -7.51 12.44
C ASN A 42 -8.97 -8.95 12.51
N LEU A 43 -9.81 -9.34 11.54
CA LEU A 43 -10.33 -10.71 11.42
C LEU A 43 -9.32 -11.64 10.73
N LEU A 44 -8.31 -11.08 10.06
CA LEU A 44 -7.23 -11.86 9.45
C LEU A 44 -6.30 -12.40 10.54
N ASP A 45 -5.89 -13.66 10.40
CA ASP A 45 -4.97 -14.28 11.36
C ASP A 45 -3.50 -13.90 11.08
N CYS A 46 -3.22 -12.60 11.04
CA CYS A 46 -1.88 -12.05 10.82
C CYS A 46 -1.63 -10.84 11.74
N THR A 47 -0.37 -10.42 11.84
CA THR A 47 -0.01 -9.11 12.39
C THR A 47 0.37 -8.18 11.24
N MET A 48 0.03 -6.90 11.37
CA MET A 48 0.29 -5.90 10.34
C MET A 48 1.12 -4.76 10.89
N GLU A 49 2.10 -4.32 10.12
CA GLU A 49 2.83 -3.06 10.30
C GLU A 49 2.59 -2.19 9.06
N THR A 50 2.54 -0.88 9.25
CA THR A 50 2.30 0.09 8.19
C THR A 50 3.47 1.04 8.07
N ILE A 51 3.94 1.26 6.84
CA ILE A 51 4.93 2.29 6.51
C ILE A 51 4.37 3.12 5.36
N SER A 52 4.46 4.44 5.46
CA SER A 52 4.10 5.36 4.39
C SER A 52 5.29 6.20 3.96
N LEU A 53 5.30 6.62 2.69
CA LEU A 53 6.17 7.71 2.27
C LEU A 53 5.84 8.99 3.05
N SER A 54 6.83 9.87 3.23
CA SER A 54 6.63 11.17 3.89
C SER A 54 5.56 12.01 3.21
N GLU A 55 5.49 11.90 1.88
CA GLU A 55 4.45 12.49 1.06
C GLU A 55 3.90 11.42 0.11
N PRO A 56 2.62 11.01 0.25
CA PRO A 56 1.96 10.11 -0.68
C PRO A 56 1.99 10.65 -2.09
N GLN A 57 2.33 9.80 -3.06
CA GLN A 57 2.52 10.18 -4.45
C GLN A 57 1.30 9.84 -5.30
N ASP A 58 1.03 10.71 -6.28
CA ASP A 58 0.18 10.34 -7.42
C ASP A 58 0.94 9.33 -8.29
N SER A 59 0.30 8.22 -8.65
CA SER A 59 0.93 7.19 -9.48
C SER A 59 1.47 7.72 -10.80
N SER A 60 0.84 8.74 -11.39
CA SER A 60 1.29 9.36 -12.63
C SER A 60 2.63 10.11 -12.49
N ASN A 61 3.03 10.47 -11.26
CA ASN A 61 4.28 11.17 -10.96
C ASN A 61 5.40 10.24 -10.47
N LEU A 62 5.15 8.94 -10.38
CA LEU A 62 6.16 7.98 -9.97
C LEU A 62 7.30 7.89 -10.99
N SER A 63 8.50 7.64 -10.47
CA SER A 63 9.74 7.62 -11.24
C SER A 63 10.64 6.49 -10.75
N PRO A 64 11.73 6.16 -11.46
CA PRO A 64 12.66 5.13 -11.03
C PRO A 64 13.23 5.31 -9.61
N THR A 65 13.38 6.57 -9.16
CA THR A 65 13.80 6.87 -7.78
C THR A 65 12.79 6.34 -6.75
N HIS A 66 11.48 6.46 -7.04
CA HIS A 66 10.44 5.94 -6.17
C HIS A 66 10.42 4.41 -6.15
N TRP A 67 10.71 3.75 -7.27
CA TRP A 67 10.86 2.29 -7.30
C TRP A 67 12.04 1.82 -6.45
N GLY A 68 13.17 2.56 -6.50
CA GLY A 68 14.30 2.32 -5.60
C GLY A 68 13.91 2.40 -4.13
N LEU A 69 13.17 3.45 -3.74
CA LEU A 69 12.65 3.60 -2.38
C LEU A 69 11.73 2.44 -1.96
N MET A 70 10.82 2.01 -2.85
CA MET A 70 9.97 0.84 -2.60
C MET A 70 10.81 -0.43 -2.34
N ALA A 71 11.83 -0.67 -3.17
CA ALA A 71 12.71 -1.82 -3.04
C ALA A 71 13.52 -1.77 -1.73
N GLU A 72 14.06 -0.60 -1.36
CA GLU A 72 14.81 -0.39 -0.11
C GLU A 72 13.94 -0.62 1.13
N ILE A 73 12.68 -0.17 1.11
CA ILE A 73 11.72 -0.43 2.21
C ILE A 73 11.49 -1.94 2.35
N ILE A 74 11.25 -2.64 1.25
CA ILE A 74 11.01 -4.10 1.27
C ILE A 74 12.27 -4.83 1.76
N GLU A 75 13.46 -4.47 1.25
CA GLU A 75 14.73 -5.09 1.62
C GLU A 75 15.05 -4.90 3.11
N SER A 76 14.91 -3.67 3.63
CA SER A 76 15.19 -3.36 5.03
C SER A 76 14.28 -4.08 6.04
N HIS A 77 13.08 -4.47 5.60
CA HIS A 77 12.11 -5.21 6.41
C HIS A 77 12.01 -6.69 6.04
N TYR A 78 12.88 -7.16 5.14
CA TYR A 78 12.79 -8.50 4.56
C TYR A 78 12.96 -9.61 5.59
N ALA A 79 13.73 -9.39 6.66
CA ALA A 79 13.94 -10.40 7.70
C ALA A 79 12.75 -10.51 8.66
N GLN A 80 12.05 -9.40 8.92
CA GLN A 80 11.03 -9.25 9.95
C GLN A 80 9.64 -9.61 9.44
N ALA A 81 9.30 -9.24 8.20
CA ALA A 81 8.02 -9.54 7.58
C ALA A 81 8.00 -10.92 6.91
N ASP A 82 6.86 -11.57 6.91
CA ASP A 82 6.56 -12.81 6.20
C ASP A 82 5.93 -12.54 4.81
N GLY A 83 5.50 -11.30 4.54
CA GLY A 83 4.98 -10.84 3.24
C GLY A 83 4.78 -9.33 3.18
N PHE A 84 4.59 -8.81 1.96
CA PHE A 84 4.48 -7.37 1.69
C PHE A 84 3.26 -7.06 0.85
N VAL A 85 2.57 -5.96 1.19
CA VAL A 85 1.49 -5.38 0.40
C VAL A 85 1.83 -3.92 0.12
N VAL A 86 2.02 -3.57 -1.13
CA VAL A 86 2.32 -2.21 -1.59
C VAL A 86 1.04 -1.59 -2.12
N LEU A 87 0.54 -0.59 -1.40
CA LEU A 87 -0.63 0.19 -1.79
C LEU A 87 -0.23 1.32 -2.73
N HIS A 88 -0.81 1.31 -3.92
CA HIS A 88 -0.35 2.07 -5.07
C HIS A 88 -1.53 2.62 -5.89
N GLY A 89 -1.33 3.75 -6.58
CA GLY A 89 -2.33 4.26 -7.54
C GLY A 89 -2.42 3.42 -8.81
N SER A 90 -3.60 3.29 -9.41
CA SER A 90 -3.82 2.35 -10.51
C SER A 90 -3.05 2.66 -11.79
N ASP A 91 -2.80 3.94 -12.10
CA ASP A 91 -2.38 4.39 -13.43
C ASP A 91 -1.04 3.78 -13.87
N THR A 92 -0.10 3.64 -12.94
CA THR A 92 1.25 3.13 -13.23
C THR A 92 1.62 1.88 -12.41
N MET A 93 0.64 1.25 -11.74
CA MET A 93 0.89 0.09 -10.87
C MET A 93 1.60 -1.05 -11.62
N ALA A 94 1.22 -1.33 -12.86
CA ALA A 94 1.84 -2.38 -13.67
C ALA A 94 3.31 -2.06 -14.01
N TYR A 95 3.66 -0.79 -14.19
CA TYR A 95 5.03 -0.36 -14.45
C TYR A 95 5.89 -0.54 -13.19
N SER A 96 5.40 -0.09 -12.04
CA SER A 96 6.07 -0.29 -10.75
C SER A 96 6.24 -1.78 -10.42
N ALA A 97 5.21 -2.60 -10.64
CA ALA A 97 5.28 -4.06 -10.46
C ALA A 97 6.38 -4.68 -11.34
N SER A 98 6.42 -4.28 -12.62
CA SER A 98 7.42 -4.77 -13.56
C SER A 98 8.83 -4.36 -13.14
N ALA A 99 9.05 -3.10 -12.74
CA ALA A 99 10.34 -2.62 -12.26
C ALA A 99 10.81 -3.37 -11.00
N LEU A 100 9.93 -3.52 -10.01
CA LEU A 100 10.23 -4.22 -8.76
C LEU A 100 10.56 -5.70 -9.00
N SER A 101 9.94 -6.35 -9.98
CA SER A 101 10.24 -7.74 -10.33
C SER A 101 11.70 -7.97 -10.74
N PHE A 102 12.36 -6.96 -11.33
CA PHE A 102 13.78 -7.00 -11.68
C PHE A 102 14.70 -6.54 -10.55
N MET A 103 14.23 -5.60 -9.72
CA MET A 103 15.00 -5.06 -8.59
C MET A 103 15.08 -6.07 -7.43
N LEU A 104 13.98 -6.75 -7.11
CA LEU A 104 13.87 -7.68 -5.98
C LEU A 104 14.28 -9.11 -6.37
N GLN A 105 15.58 -9.32 -6.55
CA GLN A 105 16.12 -10.61 -6.95
C GLN A 105 16.09 -11.63 -5.81
N GLY A 106 15.82 -12.90 -6.14
CA GLY A 106 15.84 -14.00 -5.16
C GLY A 106 14.67 -13.98 -4.18
N LEU A 107 13.56 -13.32 -4.54
CA LEU A 107 12.36 -13.22 -3.71
C LEU A 107 11.84 -14.61 -3.30
N ASN A 108 11.69 -14.82 -2.00
CA ASN A 108 11.13 -16.03 -1.38
C ASN A 108 9.92 -15.76 -0.46
N LYS A 109 9.46 -14.50 -0.41
CA LYS A 109 8.29 -14.01 0.32
C LYS A 109 7.38 -13.26 -0.66
N PRO A 110 6.04 -13.30 -0.51
CA PRO A 110 5.15 -12.62 -1.43
C PRO A 110 5.27 -11.10 -1.32
N VAL A 111 5.29 -10.42 -2.48
CA VAL A 111 5.15 -8.96 -2.60
C VAL A 111 3.95 -8.70 -3.52
N ILE A 112 2.89 -8.12 -2.97
CA ILE A 112 1.62 -7.88 -3.67
C ILE A 112 1.48 -6.38 -3.88
N LEU A 113 1.17 -5.95 -5.10
CA LEU A 113 0.76 -4.57 -5.38
C LEU A 113 -0.75 -4.53 -5.52
N THR A 114 -1.39 -3.58 -4.86
CA THR A 114 -2.85 -3.38 -4.94
C THR A 114 -3.19 -1.90 -4.80
N GLY A 115 -4.44 -1.56 -5.07
CA GLY A 115 -4.95 -0.19 -5.07
C GLY A 115 -6.46 -0.19 -5.20
N SER A 116 -7.05 0.98 -5.41
CA SER A 116 -8.50 1.10 -5.61
C SER A 116 -8.85 2.23 -6.57
N GLN A 117 -10.02 2.10 -7.19
CA GLN A 117 -10.63 3.15 -7.99
C GLN A 117 -11.38 4.15 -7.12
N LEU A 118 -12.00 3.67 -6.03
CA LEU A 118 -12.74 4.50 -5.08
C LEU A 118 -11.96 4.73 -3.78
N PRO A 119 -12.11 5.92 -3.16
CA PRO A 119 -11.54 6.20 -1.84
C PRO A 119 -12.04 5.20 -0.78
N ILE A 120 -11.24 4.91 0.23
CA ILE A 120 -11.57 3.96 1.31
C ILE A 120 -12.81 4.35 2.14
N GLY A 121 -13.11 5.64 2.19
CA GLY A 121 -14.27 6.18 2.90
C GLY A 121 -15.57 6.16 2.08
N ASP A 122 -15.51 5.88 0.78
CA ASP A 122 -16.68 5.94 -0.09
C ASP A 122 -17.54 4.65 0.03
N LEU A 123 -18.85 4.80 -0.13
CA LEU A 123 -19.79 3.69 -0.10
C LEU A 123 -19.53 2.74 -1.28
N ARG A 124 -19.48 1.43 -1.01
CA ARG A 124 -19.16 0.38 -2.03
C ARG A 124 -17.78 0.56 -2.67
N THR A 125 -16.83 1.09 -1.91
CA THR A 125 -15.43 1.17 -2.33
C THR A 125 -14.83 -0.22 -2.56
N ASP A 126 -14.05 -0.35 -3.63
CA ASP A 126 -13.22 -1.52 -3.92
C ASP A 126 -11.98 -1.59 -3.00
N ALA A 127 -11.61 -0.48 -2.33
CA ALA A 127 -10.50 -0.39 -1.39
C ALA A 127 -10.57 -1.36 -0.20
N LYS A 128 -11.78 -1.80 0.19
CA LYS A 128 -11.97 -2.74 1.30
C LYS A 128 -11.88 -4.20 0.86
N GLU A 129 -12.16 -4.47 -0.41
CA GLU A 129 -12.12 -5.80 -0.99
C GLU A 129 -10.71 -6.17 -1.46
N ASN A 130 -10.00 -5.17 -2.01
CA ASN A 130 -8.62 -5.25 -2.50
C ASN A 130 -7.57 -5.19 -1.37
#